data_AF-A0A1G2X5Z7-F1
#
_entry.id   AF-A0A1G2X5Z7-F1
#
_cell.length_a   1.000
_cell.length_b   1.000
_cell.length_c   1.000
_cell.angle_alpha   90.00
_cell.angle_beta   90.00
_cell.angle_gamma   90.00
#
_symmetry.space_group_name_H-M   'P 1'
#
loop_
_entity.id
_entity.type
_entity.pdbx_description
1 polymer ?
#
loop_
_entity_poly.entity_id
_entity_poly.type
_entity_poly.pdbx_seq_one_letter_code
_entity_poly.pdbx_strand_id
1 'polypeptide(L)' 'MKPFKKILLLFGVGVAYSLIIYLTFYAVASVYRTNNPALAKKVVILTFFVNICIFAGSWYLVYKLKAPKDKK' A
#
# COMPACT_ATOMS: atom_id res chain seq x y z
N MET A 1 17.47 -11.85 8.24
CA MET A 1 17.18 -12.62 7.00
C MET A 1 18.44 -13.29 6.45
N LYS A 2 18.38 -14.09 5.37
CA LYS A 2 19.47 -14.08 4.36
C LYS A 2 19.43 -12.69 3.70
N PRO A 3 20.56 -12.07 3.31
CA PRO A 3 20.61 -10.71 2.77
C PRO A 3 19.65 -10.52 1.57
N PHE A 4 19.61 -11.49 0.66
CA PHE A 4 18.67 -11.51 -0.47
C PHE A 4 17.20 -11.35 -0.06
N LYS A 5 16.74 -12.09 0.97
CA LYS A 5 15.36 -11.99 1.48
C LYS A 5 15.05 -10.63 2.11
N LYS A 6 16.06 -9.95 2.68
CA LYS A 6 15.90 -8.61 3.27
C LYS A 6 15.70 -7.56 2.18
N ILE A 7 16.48 -7.65 1.10
CA ILE A 7 16.37 -6.78 -0.08
C ILE A 7 15.00 -6.97 -0.75
N LEU A 8 14.57 -8.23 -0.90
CA LEU A 8 13.25 -8.54 -1.49
C LEU A 8 12.09 -7.93 -0.69
N LEU A 9 12.16 -7.96 0.65
CA LEU A 9 11.15 -7.34 1.49
C LEU A 9 11.15 -5.81 1.41
N LEU A 10 12.33 -5.17 1.37
CA LEU A 10 12.44 -3.72 1.17
C LEU A 10 11.87 -3.30 -0.19
N PHE A 11 12.17 -4.06 -1.23
CA PHE A 11 11.60 -3.85 -2.56
C PHE A 11 10.06 -3.95 -2.53
N GLY A 12 9.51 -4.95 -1.83
CA GLY A 12 8.06 -5.09 -1.66
C GLY A 12 7.41 -3.89 -0.96
N VAL A 13 8.05 -3.34 0.08
CA VAL A 13 7.57 -2.12 0.74
C VAL A 13 7.62 -0.92 -0.21
N GLY A 14 8.69 -0.78 -1.00
CA GLY A 14 8.80 0.28 -1.99
C GLY A 14 7.70 0.23 -3.06
N VAL A 15 7.45 -0.97 -3.61
CA VAL A 15 6.37 -1.19 -4.60
C VAL A 15 5.00 -0.86 -3.99
N ALA A 16 4.74 -1.29 -2.75
CA ALA A 16 3.49 -1.00 -2.06
C ALA A 16 3.26 0.52 -1.91
N TYR A 17 4.31 1.27 -1.59
CA TYR A 17 4.23 2.73 -1.47
C TYR A 17 3.94 3.42 -2.80
N SER A 18 4.64 3.00 -3.87
CA SER A 18 4.35 3.48 -5.24
C SER A 18 2.91 3.18 -5.65
N LEU A 19 2.37 2.02 -5.27
CA LEU A 19 0.99 1.64 -5.57
C LEU A 19 -0.02 2.55 -4.86
N ILE A 20 0.21 2.88 -3.59
CA ILE A 20 -0.64 3.81 -2.81
C ILE A 20 -0.67 5.19 -3.48
N ILE A 21 0.48 5.71 -3.88
CA ILE A 21 0.58 7.02 -4.56
C ILE A 21 -0.23 6.97 -5.86
N TYR A 22 0.00 5.96 -6.69
CA TYR A 22 -0.70 5.80 -7.96
C TYR A 22 -2.22 5.71 -7.78
N LEU A 23 -2.70 4.87 -6.87
CA LEU A 23 -4.13 4.69 -6.61
C LEU A 23 -4.79 5.97 -6.09
N THR A 24 -4.06 6.72 -5.26
CA THR A 24 -4.55 8.00 -4.72
C THR A 24 -4.67 9.04 -5.83
N PHE A 25 -3.66 9.19 -6.68
CA PHE A 25 -3.73 10.09 -7.85
C PHE A 25 -4.84 9.68 -8.81
N TYR A 26 -4.98 8.39 -9.09
CA TYR A 26 -6.05 7.87 -9.94
C TYR A 26 -7.44 8.18 -9.37
N ALA A 27 -7.62 8.00 -8.06
CA ALA A 27 -8.87 8.33 -7.38
C ALA A 27 -9.20 9.82 -7.47
N VAL A 28 -8.22 10.69 -7.19
CA VAL A 28 -8.38 12.15 -7.31
C VAL A 28 -8.75 12.54 -8.74
N ALA A 29 -8.04 12.01 -9.74
CA ALA A 29 -8.34 12.29 -11.15
C ALA A 29 -9.72 11.79 -11.58
N SER A 30 -10.14 10.62 -11.09
CA SER A 30 -11.46 10.04 -11.35
C SER A 30 -12.58 10.88 -10.73
N VAL A 31 -12.40 11.33 -9.48
CA VAL A 31 -13.32 12.21 -8.77
C VAL A 31 -13.41 13.58 -9.46
N TYR A 32 -12.28 14.15 -9.88
CA TYR A 32 -12.25 15.44 -10.58
C TYR A 32 -12.96 15.39 -11.95
N ARG A 33 -12.89 14.25 -12.65
CA ARG A 33 -13.51 14.08 -13.97
C ARG A 33 -14.98 13.71 -13.94
N THR A 34 -15.53 13.32 -12.79
CA THR A 34 -16.93 12.88 -12.70
C THR A 34 -17.82 13.98 -12.14
N ASN A 35 -18.95 14.23 -12.80
CA ASN A 35 -20.01 15.09 -12.27
C ASN A 35 -20.98 14.30 -11.37
N ASN A 36 -20.73 13.01 -11.12
CA ASN A 36 -21.59 12.16 -10.30
C ASN A 36 -21.05 12.03 -8.86
N PRO A 37 -21.68 12.69 -7.87
CA PRO A 37 -21.19 12.67 -6.49
C PRO A 37 -21.27 11.28 -5.84
N ALA A 38 -22.22 10.43 -6.25
CA ALA A 38 -22.34 9.07 -5.72
C ALA A 38 -21.18 8.18 -6.21
N LEU A 39 -20.75 8.34 -7.47
CA LEU A 39 -19.59 7.64 -8.01
C LEU A 39 -18.30 8.13 -7.32
N ALA A 40 -18.13 9.45 -7.19
CA ALA A 40 -16.98 10.04 -6.51
C ALA A 40 -16.83 9.50 -5.07
N LYS A 41 -17.93 9.46 -4.30
CA LYS A 41 -17.94 8.91 -2.94
C LYS A 41 -17.50 7.45 -2.91
N LYS A 42 -18.00 6.62 -3.83
CA LYS A 42 -17.61 5.21 -3.93
C LYS A 42 -16.12 5.04 -4.23
N VAL A 43 -15.58 5.83 -5.16
CA VAL A 43 -14.16 5.81 -5.52
C VAL A 43 -13.30 6.16 -4.31
N VAL A 44 -13.61 7.26 -3.61
CA VAL A 44 -12.84 7.68 -2.42
C VAL A 44 -12.86 6.61 -1.33
N ILE A 45 -14.03 6.06 -1.01
CA ILE A 45 -14.18 5.02 0.02
C ILE A 45 -13.39 3.77 -0.37
N LEU A 46 -13.52 3.31 -1.62
CA LEU A 46 -12.81 2.13 -2.09
C LEU A 46 -11.29 2.33 -2.03
N THR A 47 -10.79 3.47 -2.52
CA THR A 47 -9.36 3.80 -2.48
C THR A 47 -8.84 3.88 -1.04
N PHE A 48 -9.62 4.44 -0.11
CA PHE A 48 -9.26 4.47 1.31
C PHE A 48 -9.05 3.07 1.89
N PHE A 49 -10.00 2.15 1.70
CA PHE A 49 -9.88 0.79 2.21
C PHE A 49 -8.74 0.01 1.53
N VAL A 50 -8.56 0.17 0.21
CA VAL A 50 -7.46 -0.46 -0.52
C VAL A 50 -6.11 0.04 0.00
N ASN A 51 -5.96 1.35 0.22
CA ASN A 51 -4.73 1.92 0.78
C ASN A 51 -4.46 1.41 2.21
N ILE A 52 -5.48 1.27 3.05
CA ILE A 52 -5.34 0.65 4.38
C ILE A 52 -4.83 -0.78 4.27
N CYS A 53 -5.38 -1.60 3.38
CA CYS A 53 -4.94 -2.98 3.18
C CYS A 53 -3.48 -3.05 2.73
N ILE A 54 -3.08 -2.20 1.78
CA ILE A 54 -1.69 -2.15 1.30
C ILE A 54 -0.76 -1.66 2.42
N PHE A 55 -1.18 -0.69 3.21
CA PHE A 55 -0.42 -0.17 4.34
C PHE A 55 -0.23 -1.22 5.44
N ALA A 56 -1.30 -1.95 5.82
CA ALA A 56 -1.24 -3.05 6.78
C ALA A 56 -0.32 -4.19 6.29
N GLY A 57 -0.41 -4.53 5.00
CA GLY A 57 0.50 -5.48 4.37
C GLY A 57 1.96 -5.02 4.44
N SER A 58 2.21 -3.74 4.15
CA SER A 58 3.55 -3.14 4.25
C SER A 58 4.08 -3.16 5.68
N TRP A 59 3.23 -2.84 6.66
CA TRP A 59 3.57 -2.91 8.08
C TRP A 59 3.98 -4.33 8.50
N TYR A 60 3.25 -5.35 8.04
CA TYR A 60 3.61 -6.75 8.27
C TYR A 60 4.99 -7.11 7.68
N LEU A 61 5.30 -6.63 6.47
CA LEU A 61 6.62 -6.84 5.85
C LEU A 61 7.74 -6.16 6.67
N VAL A 62 7.49 -4.96 7.19
CA VAL A 62 8.42 -4.24 8.07
C VAL A 62 8.59 -4.95 9.41
N TYR A 63 7.51 -5.46 10.01
CA TYR A 63 7.58 -6.26 11.24
C TYR A 63 8.47 -7.50 11.03
N LYS A 64 8.30 -8.20 9.90
CA LYS A 64 9.12 -9.36 9.53
C LYS A 64 10.59 -9.01 9.26
N LEU A 65 10.89 -7.76 8.89
CA LEU A 65 12.26 -7.23 8.76
C LEU A 65 12.88 -6.92 10.13
N LYS A 66 12.08 -6.44 11.09
CA LYS A 66 12.52 -6.06 12.44
C LYS A 66 12.63 -7.23 13.41
N ALA A 67 11.85 -8.30 13.21
CA ALA A 67 11.86 -9.46 14.10
C ALA A 67 13.30 -9.99 14.27
N PRO A 68 13.86 -9.98 15.50
CA PRO A 68 15.17 -10.55 15.75
C PRO A 68 15.16 -12.00 15.29
N LYS A 69 16.24 -12.43 14.65
CA LYS A 69 16.45 -13.83 14.30
C LYS A 69 16.79 -14.60 15.58
N ASP A 70 15.92 -14.61 16.57
CA ASP A 70 16.03 -15.57 17.65
C ASP A 70 15.48 -16.90 17.12
N LYS A 71 16.40 -17.63 16.50
CA LYS A 71 16.27 -19.06 16.30
C LYS A 71 17.61 -19.65 16.75
N LYS A 72 17.66 -20.01 18.03
CA LYS A 72 18.42 -21.16 18.50
C LYS A 72 18.07 -22.38 17.64
#